data_AF-A0A3B4WPV2-F1
#
_entry.id   AF-A0A3B4WPV2-F1
#
_cell.length_a   1.000
_cell.length_b   1.000
_cell.length_c   1.000
_cell.angle_alpha   90.00
_cell.angle_beta   90.00
_cell.angle_gamma   90.00
#
_symmetry.space_group_name_H-M   'P 1'
#
loop_
_entity.id
_entity.type
_entity.pdbx_description
1 polymer ?
#
loop_
_entity_poly.entity_id
_entity_poly.type
_entity_poly.pdbx_seq_one_letter_code
_entity_poly.pdbx_strand_id
1 'polypeptide(L)'
;QSKYKENSSPKCWRECGEWMANHSHIFWSCKAIKGSWENSIKEMLNIFGISLGKNPPVILLEKIPEEINKNYSHLFLIIRVAMIKQMMNSCLVLTRRVALSLNFPFVSRLNRCDTTC
;
A
#
# COMPACT_ATOMS: atom_id res chain seq x y z
N GLN A 1 5.80 15.93 26.53
CA GLN A 1 4.39 15.51 26.33
C GLN A 1 4.02 15.81 24.88
N SER A 2 3.57 14.80 24.12
CA SER A 2 3.36 14.92 22.67
C SER A 2 2.14 15.79 22.36
N LYS A 3 2.36 16.76 21.48
CA LYS A 3 1.42 17.81 21.05
C LYS A 3 0.44 17.29 19.99
N TYR A 4 -0.17 16.11 20.19
CA TYR A 4 -1.18 15.61 19.26
C TYR A 4 -2.53 16.20 19.63
N LYS A 5 -2.97 17.21 18.86
CA LYS A 5 -4.31 17.77 18.98
C LYS A 5 -5.34 16.66 18.74
N GLU A 6 -6.06 16.27 19.78
CA GLU A 6 -7.44 15.82 19.66
C GLU A 6 -8.23 16.95 19.00
N ASN A 7 -8.70 16.77 17.77
CA ASN A 7 -9.89 17.39 17.17
C ASN A 7 -9.81 17.36 15.64
N SER A 8 -10.32 16.25 15.11
CA SER A 8 -10.83 15.97 13.76
C SER A 8 -10.36 14.58 13.41
N SER A 9 -11.24 13.60 13.52
CA SER A 9 -10.95 12.26 13.05
C SER A 9 -10.71 12.38 11.55
N PRO A 10 -9.47 12.18 11.06
CA PRO A 10 -9.10 12.65 9.73
C PRO A 10 -9.96 11.93 8.69
N LYS A 11 -10.60 12.72 7.82
CA LYS A 11 -11.24 12.19 6.62
C LYS A 11 -10.19 11.42 5.83
N CYS A 12 -10.56 10.32 5.20
CA CYS A 12 -9.62 9.57 4.37
C CYS A 12 -9.02 10.47 3.29
N TRP A 13 -7.69 10.55 3.24
CA TRP A 13 -6.91 11.32 2.26
C TRP A 13 -7.06 10.86 0.81
N ARG A 14 -7.65 9.67 0.58
CA ARG A 14 -8.01 9.13 -0.75
C ARG A 14 -9.46 9.46 -1.12
N GLU A 15 -10.14 10.24 -0.29
CA GLU A 15 -11.51 10.71 -0.48
C GLU A 15 -12.54 9.59 -0.69
N CYS A 16 -12.31 8.40 -0.10
CA CYS A 16 -13.20 7.25 -0.23
C CYS A 16 -14.55 7.37 0.51
N GLY A 17 -14.81 8.53 1.12
CA GLY A 17 -16.02 8.81 1.92
C GLY A 17 -15.94 8.39 3.40
N GLU A 18 -14.85 7.75 3.84
CA GLU A 18 -14.70 7.30 5.24
C GLU A 18 -14.23 8.44 6.17
N TRP A 19 -14.87 8.51 7.34
CA TRP A 19 -14.51 9.40 8.44
C TRP A 19 -13.75 8.61 9.52
N MET A 20 -12.89 9.27 10.31
CA MET A 20 -12.00 8.58 11.25
C MET A 20 -11.03 7.59 10.58
N ALA A 21 -10.56 7.91 9.38
CA ALA A 21 -9.63 7.05 8.64
C ALA A 21 -8.25 7.02 9.30
N ASN A 22 -7.99 5.99 10.09
CA ASN A 22 -6.67 5.72 10.65
C ASN A 22 -5.69 5.18 9.57
N HIS A 23 -4.42 5.05 9.92
CA HIS A 23 -3.42 4.50 9.01
C HIS A 23 -3.79 3.11 8.48
N SER A 24 -4.38 2.24 9.31
CA SER A 24 -4.82 0.91 8.88
C SER A 24 -5.88 0.98 7.78
N HIS A 25 -6.83 1.92 7.87
CA HIS A 25 -7.79 2.16 6.81
C HIS A 25 -7.10 2.55 5.50
N ILE A 26 -6.21 3.54 5.58
CA ILE A 26 -5.50 4.11 4.44
C ILE A 26 -4.74 3.07 3.61
N PHE A 27 -4.12 2.09 4.28
CA PHE A 27 -3.25 1.10 3.64
C PHE A 27 -3.98 -0.19 3.27
N TRP A 28 -4.99 -0.62 4.03
CA TRP A 28 -5.51 -1.99 3.92
C TRP A 28 -6.97 -2.07 3.50
N SER A 29 -7.83 -1.20 4.05
CA SER A 29 -9.29 -1.34 3.89
C SER A 29 -9.97 -0.19 3.13
N CYS A 30 -9.20 0.80 2.67
CA CYS A 30 -9.73 1.91 1.90
C CYS A 30 -10.35 1.41 0.59
N LYS A 31 -11.62 1.76 0.35
CA LYS A 31 -12.38 1.37 -0.85
C LYS A 31 -11.67 1.76 -2.15
N ALA A 32 -10.92 2.86 -2.15
CA ALA A 32 -10.18 3.36 -3.31
C ALA A 32 -9.04 2.43 -3.77
N ILE A 33 -8.53 1.55 -2.91
CA ILE A 33 -7.44 0.61 -3.24
C ILE A 33 -7.86 -0.86 -3.13
N LYS A 34 -9.06 -1.14 -2.63
CA LYS A 34 -9.56 -2.50 -2.42
C LYS A 34 -9.47 -3.33 -3.70
N GLY A 35 -9.91 -2.78 -4.83
CA GLY A 35 -9.83 -3.47 -6.13
C GLY A 35 -8.40 -3.75 -6.58
N SER A 36 -7.45 -2.87 -6.25
CA SER A 36 -6.03 -3.10 -6.56
C SER A 36 -5.49 -4.26 -5.73
N TRP A 37 -5.81 -4.33 -4.44
CA TRP A 37 -5.45 -5.46 -3.60
C TRP A 37 -6.05 -6.78 -4.11
N GLU A 38 -7.35 -6.79 -4.43
CA GLU A 38 -8.02 -7.97 -4.97
C GLU A 38 -7.36 -8.48 -6.25
N ASN A 39 -7.00 -7.58 -7.17
CA ASN A 39 -6.30 -7.94 -8.39
C ASN A 39 -4.91 -8.51 -8.11
N SER A 40 -4.11 -7.88 -7.26
CA SER A 40 -2.76 -8.39 -6.94
C SER A 40 -2.80 -9.74 -6.24
N ILE A 41 -3.78 -9.97 -5.36
CA ILE A 41 -3.98 -11.27 -4.70
C ILE A 41 -4.39 -12.34 -5.72
N LYS A 42 -5.27 -11.99 -6.67
CA LYS A 42 -5.66 -12.89 -7.75
C LYS A 42 -4.45 -13.29 -8.61
N GLU A 43 -3.57 -12.34 -8.95
CA GLU A 43 -2.36 -12.66 -9.70
C GLU A 43 -1.40 -13.56 -8.92
N MET A 44 -1.24 -13.33 -7.60
CA MET A 44 -0.47 -14.27 -6.77
C MET A 44 -1.09 -15.68 -6.78
N LEU A 45 -2.41 -15.80 -6.69
CA LEU A 45 -3.08 -17.10 -6.78
C LEU A 45 -2.82 -17.77 -8.13
N ASN A 46 -2.84 -17.03 -9.23
CA ASN A 46 -2.54 -17.56 -10.56
C ASN A 46 -1.08 -18.06 -10.68
N ILE A 47 -0.13 -17.35 -10.06
CA ILE A 47 1.30 -17.69 -10.14
C ILE A 47 1.65 -18.90 -9.27
N PHE A 48 1.13 -18.95 -8.03
CA PHE A 48 1.52 -19.97 -7.06
C PHE A 48 0.53 -21.14 -6.98
N GLY A 49 -0.67 -21.01 -7.56
CA GLY A 49 -1.71 -22.04 -7.52
C GLY A 49 -2.28 -22.30 -6.13
N ILE A 50 -2.06 -21.41 -5.16
CA ILE A 50 -2.51 -21.57 -3.78
C ILE A 50 -3.61 -20.56 -3.43
N SER A 51 -4.54 -21.00 -2.58
CA SER A 51 -5.59 -20.14 -2.04
C SER A 51 -5.01 -19.19 -1.00
N LEU A 52 -4.68 -17.97 -1.40
CA LEU A 52 -4.30 -16.90 -0.49
C LEU A 52 -5.56 -16.25 0.10
N GLY A 53 -5.56 -15.99 1.42
CA GLY A 53 -6.69 -15.33 2.09
C GLY A 53 -6.90 -13.91 1.57
N LYS A 54 -8.14 -13.39 1.52
CA LYS A 54 -8.45 -12.08 0.91
C LYS A 54 -7.93 -10.85 1.67
N ASN A 55 -7.17 -11.04 2.75
CA ASN A 55 -6.71 -9.97 3.64
C ASN A 55 -5.26 -9.59 3.28
N PRO A 56 -4.99 -8.42 2.69
CA PRO A 56 -3.65 -8.05 2.23
C PRO A 56 -2.57 -8.07 3.33
N PRO A 57 -2.78 -7.55 4.56
CA PRO A 57 -1.82 -7.68 5.64
C PRO A 57 -1.39 -9.12 5.92
N VAL A 58 -2.32 -10.07 5.90
CA VAL A 58 -2.05 -11.50 6.12
C VAL A 58 -1.11 -11.99 5.03
N ILE A 59 -1.47 -11.76 3.76
CA ILE A 59 -0.66 -12.21 2.62
C ILE A 59 0.73 -11.59 2.63
N LEU A 60 0.87 -10.33 3.02
CA LEU A 60 2.11 -9.59 2.87
C LEU A 60 3.05 -9.69 4.07
N LEU A 61 2.51 -9.77 5.29
CA LEU A 61 3.28 -9.66 6.53
C LEU A 61 3.49 -11.01 7.22
N GLU A 62 2.64 -12.01 6.97
CA GLU A 62 2.79 -13.32 7.59
C GLU A 62 3.93 -14.13 6.96
N LYS A 63 4.21 -15.28 7.58
CA LYS A 63 5.17 -16.24 7.06
C LYS A 63 4.78 -16.70 5.65
N ILE A 64 5.76 -17.19 4.91
CA ILE A 64 5.51 -17.81 3.61
C ILE A 64 4.71 -19.08 3.86
N PRO A 65 3.58 -19.31 3.15
CA PRO A 65 2.81 -20.54 3.27
C PRO A 65 3.70 -21.76 2.96
N GLU A 66 3.55 -22.84 3.72
CA GLU A 66 4.37 -24.05 3.57
C GLU A 66 4.12 -24.76 2.24
N GLU A 67 2.96 -24.52 1.64
CA GLU A 67 2.55 -24.99 0.33
C GLU A 67 3.39 -24.37 -0.81
N ILE A 68 4.04 -23.22 -0.57
CA ILE A 68 4.94 -22.63 -1.55
C ILE A 68 6.24 -23.43 -1.56
N ASN A 69 6.52 -24.05 -2.71
CA ASN A 69 7.79 -24.71 -2.96
C ASN A 69 8.96 -23.75 -2.70
N LYS A 70 9.94 -24.22 -1.92
CA LYS A 70 11.11 -23.45 -1.47
C LYS A 70 11.84 -22.76 -2.63
N ASN A 71 11.86 -23.36 -3.83
CA ASN A 71 12.47 -22.77 -5.02
C ASN A 71 11.79 -21.46 -5.48
N TYR A 72 10.50 -21.29 -5.17
CA TYR A 72 9.72 -20.08 -5.48
C TYR A 72 9.53 -19.14 -4.28
N SER A 73 10.10 -19.47 -3.12
CA SER A 73 10.01 -18.63 -1.90
C SER A 73 10.57 -17.22 -2.13
N HIS A 74 11.68 -17.10 -2.86
CA HIS A 74 12.28 -15.82 -3.19
C HIS A 74 11.41 -15.02 -4.15
N LEU A 75 10.81 -15.66 -5.15
CA LEU A 75 9.88 -15.02 -6.08
C LEU A 75 8.66 -14.48 -5.32
N PHE A 76 8.13 -15.26 -4.37
CA PHE A 76 7.02 -14.84 -3.53
C PHE A 76 7.34 -13.57 -2.73
N LEU A 77 8.54 -13.50 -2.12
CA LEU A 77 9.01 -12.30 -1.43
C LEU A 77 9.14 -11.09 -2.36
N ILE A 78 9.71 -11.27 -3.56
CA ILE A 78 9.82 -10.20 -4.56
C ILE A 78 8.44 -9.64 -4.90
N ILE A 79 7.46 -10.52 -5.17
CA ILE A 79 6.11 -10.08 -5.55
C ILE A 79 5.44 -9.35 -4.38
N ARG A 80 5.60 -9.80 -3.13
CA ARG A 80 5.12 -9.07 -1.94
C ARG A 80 5.66 -7.65 -1.89
N VAL A 81 6.97 -7.49 -2.07
CA VAL A 81 7.63 -6.17 -2.07
C VAL A 81 7.11 -5.30 -3.23
N ALA A 82 6.95 -5.88 -4.43
CA ALA A 82 6.42 -5.18 -5.58
C ALA A 82 4.98 -4.69 -5.35
N MET A 83 4.12 -5.52 -4.74
CA MET A 83 2.74 -5.15 -4.39
C MET A 83 2.71 -3.99 -3.38
N ILE A 84 3.52 -4.07 -2.32
CA ILE A 84 3.64 -2.99 -1.33
C ILE A 84 4.11 -1.70 -2.00
N LYS A 85 5.15 -1.78 -2.84
CA LYS A 85 5.69 -0.63 -3.59
C LYS A 85 4.64 -0.03 -4.52
N GLN A 86 3.89 -0.84 -5.25
CA GLN A 86 2.81 -0.39 -6.12
C GLN A 86 1.74 0.36 -5.32
N MET A 87 1.36 -0.16 -4.15
CA MET A 87 0.37 0.48 -3.29
C MET A 87 0.89 1.76 -2.66
N MET A 88 2.14 1.79 -2.20
CA MET A 88 2.78 3.02 -1.71
C MET A 88 2.89 4.07 -2.81
N ASN A 89 3.23 3.67 -4.04
CA ASN A 89 3.22 4.59 -5.19
C ASN A 89 1.81 5.13 -5.47
N SER A 90 0.76 4.31 -5.33
CA SER A 90 -0.61 4.80 -5.42
C SER A 90 -0.96 5.81 -4.31
N CYS A 91 -0.37 5.69 -3.11
CA CYS A 91 -0.46 6.71 -2.07
C CYS A 91 0.29 7.99 -2.50
N LEU A 92 1.51 7.83 -3.02
CA LEU A 92 2.42 8.93 -3.33
C LEU A 92 2.00 9.76 -4.55
N VAL A 93 1.43 9.12 -5.57
CA VAL A 93 0.94 9.82 -6.79
C VAL A 93 -0.17 10.82 -6.44
N LEU A 94 -1.01 10.52 -5.45
CA LEU A 94 -2.02 11.45 -4.95
C LEU A 94 -1.39 12.59 -4.13
N THR A 95 -0.39 12.29 -3.29
CA THR A 95 0.37 13.37 -2.61
C THR A 95 1.14 14.26 -3.58
N ARG A 96 1.61 13.75 -4.73
CA ARG A 96 2.29 14.55 -5.76
C ARG A 96 1.33 15.51 -6.48
N ARG A 97 0.11 15.06 -6.81
CA ARG A 97 -0.93 15.92 -7.39
C ARG A 97 -1.38 17.02 -6.42
N VAL A 98 -1.56 16.70 -5.14
CA VAL A 98 -1.95 17.67 -4.11
C VAL A 98 -0.79 18.62 -3.74
N ALA A 99 0.45 18.13 -3.70
CA ALA A 99 1.62 18.96 -3.40
C ALA A 99 1.96 19.95 -4.52
N LEU A 100 1.73 19.59 -5.79
CA LEU A 100 1.88 20.50 -6.93
C LEU A 100 0.82 21.62 -6.91
N SER A 101 -0.40 21.35 -6.42
CA SER A 101 -1.44 22.37 -6.25
C SER A 101 -1.26 23.27 -5.03
N LEU A 102 -0.44 22.88 -4.04
CA LEU A 102 -0.29 23.61 -2.76
C LEU A 102 1.12 24.15 -2.50
N ASN A 103 2.04 24.08 -3.47
CA ASN A 103 3.39 24.65 -3.42
C ASN A 103 4.17 24.30 -2.13
N PHE A 104 4.05 23.06 -1.66
CA PHE A 104 4.73 22.61 -0.44
C PHE A 104 6.23 22.32 -0.70
N PRO A 105 7.16 22.77 0.16
CA PRO A 105 8.60 22.63 -0.04
C PRO A 105 9.12 21.17 0.06
N PHE A 106 8.28 20.21 0.47
CA PHE A 106 8.66 18.81 0.64
C PHE A 106 8.90 18.06 -0.69
N VAL A 107 8.44 18.61 -1.83
CA VAL A 107 8.62 18.04 -3.17
C VAL A 107 10.11 17.94 -3.56
N SER A 108 10.96 18.80 -3.01
CA SER A 108 12.39 18.85 -3.29
C SER A 108 13.19 17.60 -2.86
N ARG A 109 12.67 16.79 -1.92
CA ARG A 109 13.32 15.52 -1.51
C ARG A 109 12.90 14.31 -2.35
N LEU A 110 11.73 14.32 -2.97
CA LEU A 110 11.24 13.21 -3.79
C LEU A 110 11.89 13.18 -5.19
N ASN A 111 12.23 14.35 -5.74
CA ASN A 111 12.95 14.44 -7.02
C ASN A 111 14.35 13.80 -7.01
N ARG A 112 14.90 13.44 -5.83
CA ARG A 112 16.22 12.82 -5.74
C ARG A 112 16.20 11.29 -5.86
N CYS A 113 15.02 10.66 -5.78
CA CYS A 113 14.90 9.21 -5.88
C CYS A 113 14.58 8.70 -7.29
N ASP A 114 14.22 9.58 -8.23
CA ASP A 114 13.87 9.21 -9.62
C ASP A 114 15.05 9.31 -10.60
N THR A 115 16.27 9.70 -10.17
CA THR A 115 17.42 9.92 -11.07
C THR A 115 18.56 8.91 -11.00
N THR A 116 18.39 7.76 -10.34
CA THR A 116 19.38 6.67 -10.44
C THR A 116 18.70 5.31 -10.41
N CYS A 117 18.67 4.69 -11.60
CA CYS A 117 18.56 3.25 -11.94
C CYS A 117 17.68 2.34 -11.08
#